data_AF-A0A350QVP0-F1
#
_entry.id   AF-A0A350QVP0-F1
#
_cell.length_a   1.000
_cell.length_b   1.000
_cell.length_c   1.000
_cell.angle_alpha   90.00
_cell.angle_beta   90.00
_cell.angle_gamma   90.00
#
_symmetry.space_group_name_H-M   'P 1'
#
loop_
_entity.id
_entity.type
_entity.pdbx_description
1 polymer ?
#
loop_
_entity_poly.entity_id
_entity_poly.type
_entity_poly.pdbx_seq_one_letter_code
_entity_poly.pdbx_strand_id
1 'polypeptide(L)' 'GEREGGAVVSDLHANFIVNDGDASAEEVISLIKRVRERVKETNGLLLEPEVTLMGKSWSEYLS' A
#
# COMPACT_ATOMS: atom_id res chain seq x y z
N GLY A 1 2.72 -10.15 -6.80
CA GLY A 1 2.24 -10.42 -5.43
C GLY A 1 0.80 -9.97 -5.27
N GLU A 2 0.38 -9.59 -4.06
CA GLU A 2 -0.95 -9.00 -3.79
C GLU A 2 -1.21 -7.81 -4.73
N ARG A 3 -2.44 -7.64 -5.21
CA ARG A 3 -2.80 -6.69 -6.26
C ARG A 3 -4.08 -5.93 -5.93
N GLU A 4 -4.11 -4.67 -6.32
CA GLU A 4 -5.29 -3.81 -6.36
C GLU A 4 -5.28 -3.06 -7.71
N GLY A 5 -6.14 -3.44 -8.64
CA GLY A 5 -6.13 -2.90 -10.01
C GLY A 5 -4.74 -2.97 -10.67
N GLY A 6 -4.21 -1.82 -11.10
CA GLY A 6 -2.87 -1.70 -11.69
C GLY A 6 -1.71 -1.77 -10.67
N ALA A 7 -1.96 -1.62 -9.37
CA ALA A 7 -0.93 -1.63 -8.33
C ALA A 7 -0.65 -3.06 -7.84
N VAL A 8 0.62 -3.44 -7.71
CA VAL A 8 1.02 -4.79 -7.27
C VAL A 8 2.21 -4.76 -6.33
N VAL A 9 2.20 -5.62 -5.31
CA VAL A 9 3.40 -5.87 -4.50
C VAL A 9 4.40 -6.67 -5.33
N SER A 10 5.63 -6.17 -5.44
CA SER A 10 6.69 -6.78 -6.23
C SER A 10 6.97 -8.21 -5.77
N ASP A 11 7.07 -9.13 -6.73
CA ASP A 11 7.46 -10.52 -6.47
C ASP A 11 8.96 -10.66 -6.12
N LEU A 12 9.76 -9.62 -6.37
CA LEU A 12 11.18 -9.61 -6.02
C LEU A 12 11.43 -9.15 -4.58
N HIS A 13 10.64 -8.19 -4.09
CA HIS A 13 10.84 -7.61 -2.76
C HIS A 13 9.58 -6.89 -2.26
N ALA A 14 9.02 -7.34 -1.14
CA ALA A 14 7.69 -6.94 -0.66
C ALA A 14 7.53 -5.43 -0.32
N ASN A 15 8.63 -4.73 0.01
CA ASN A 15 8.57 -3.28 0.28
C ASN A 15 8.29 -2.42 -0.98
N PHE A 16 8.36 -3.01 -2.18
CA PHE A 16 8.07 -2.28 -3.42
C PHE A 16 6.64 -2.54 -3.87
N ILE A 17 5.90 -1.45 -4.06
CA ILE A 17 4.66 -1.45 -4.83
C ILE A 17 5.01 -0.96 -6.23
N VAL A 18 4.68 -1.78 -7.22
CA VAL A 18 4.95 -1.53 -8.63
C VAL A 18 3.65 -1.10 -9.29
N ASN A 19 3.74 -0.08 -10.13
CA ASN A 19 2.69 0.20 -11.11
C ASN A 19 2.90 -0.73 -12.31
N ASP A 20 1.98 -1.67 -12.51
CA ASP A 20 1.99 -2.66 -13.58
C ASP A 20 1.16 -2.21 -14.80
N GLY A 21 1.28 -0.93 -15.13
CA GLY A 21 0.56 -0.27 -16.23
C GLY A 21 -0.08 1.04 -15.79
N ASP A 22 -1.39 1.02 -15.57
CA ASP A 22 -2.23 2.20 -15.33
C ASP A 22 -2.70 2.33 -13.88
N ALA A 23 -1.84 2.00 -12.91
CA ALA A 23 -2.18 2.15 -11.50
C ALA A 23 -2.48 3.61 -11.14
N SER A 24 -3.67 3.85 -10.63
CA SER A 24 -4.08 5.11 -10.02
C SER A 24 -3.52 5.25 -8.60
N ALA A 25 -3.45 6.48 -8.10
CA ALA A 25 -3.03 6.74 -6.71
C ALA A 25 -3.97 6.06 -5.69
N GLU A 26 -5.28 5.99 -5.98
CA GLU A 26 -6.27 5.35 -5.12
C GLU A 26 -6.04 3.84 -5.01
N GLU A 27 -5.65 3.18 -6.11
CA GLU A 27 -5.30 1.76 -6.12
C GLU A 27 -4.02 1.49 -5.31
N VAL A 28 -2.99 2.34 -5.45
CA VAL A 28 -1.76 2.24 -4.64
C VAL A 28 -2.07 2.42 -3.15
N ILE A 29 -2.86 3.44 -2.78
CA ILE A 29 -3.25 3.70 -1.40
C ILE A 29 -4.06 2.52 -0.84
N SER A 30 -5.00 1.98 -1.61
CA SER A 30 -5.84 0.85 -1.22
C SER A 30 -5.01 -0.42 -1.00
N LEU A 31 -4.02 -0.68 -1.86
CA LEU A 31 -3.08 -1.78 -1.67
C LEU A 31 -2.24 -1.60 -0.40
N ILE A 32 -1.75 -0.38 -0.13
CA ILE A 32 -1.03 -0.06 1.12
C ILE A 32 -1.91 -0.35 2.35
N LYS A 33 -3.18 0.09 2.35
CA LYS A 33 -4.12 -0.20 3.44
C LYS A 33 -4.25 -1.70 3.69
N ARG A 34 -4.49 -2.48 2.64
CA ARG A 34 -4.68 -3.93 2.74
C ARG A 34 -3.43 -4.63 3.28
N VAL A 35 -2.24 -4.24 2.82
CA VAL A 35 -0.96 -4.78 3.34
C VAL A 35 -0.79 -4.44 4.82
N ARG A 36 -1.07 -3.20 5.22
CA ARG A 36 -0.98 -2.77 6.64
C ARG A 36 -1.94 -3.54 7.53
N GLU A 37 -3.19 -3.69 7.11
CA GLU A 37 -4.22 -4.47 7.82
C GLU A 37 -3.77 -5.92 7.98
N ARG A 38 -3.31 -6.55 6.90
CA ARG A 38 -2.83 -7.93 6.93
C ARG A 38 -1.68 -8.09 7.92
N VAL A 39 -0.66 -7.23 7.88
CA VAL A 39 0.49 -7.31 8.80
C VAL A 39 0.07 -7.08 10.24
N LYS A 40 -0.89 -6.19 10.50
CA LYS A 40 -1.46 -5.99 11.83
C LYS A 40 -2.16 -7.25 12.31
N GLU A 41 -2.95 -7.91 11.47
CA GLU A 41 -3.66 -9.14 11.81
C GLU A 41 -2.71 -10.32 12.05
N THR A 42 -1.68 -10.49 11.22
CA THR A 42 -0.80 -11.65 11.27
C THR A 42 0.35 -11.50 12.26
N ASN A 43 0.82 -10.28 12.49
CA ASN A 43 2.02 -10.02 13.29
C ASN A 43 1.76 -9.09 14.49
N GLY A 44 0.57 -8.50 14.60
CA GLY A 44 0.26 -7.53 15.67
C GLY A 44 0.95 -6.17 15.49
N LEU A 45 1.60 -5.93 14.35
CA LEU A 45 2.39 -4.73 14.08
C LEU A 45 1.62 -3.79 13.15
N LEU A 46 1.46 -2.53 13.56
CA LEU A 46 0.94 -1.48 12.70
C LEU A 46 2.11 -0.83 11.95
N LEU A 47 2.20 -1.09 10.64
CA LEU A 47 3.19 -0.42 9.79
C LEU A 47 2.88 1.08 9.70
N GLU A 48 3.86 1.91 9.38
CA GLU A 48 3.70 3.34 9.04
C GLU A 48 4.28 3.58 7.65
N PRO A 49 3.64 4.38 6.78
CA PRO A 49 4.18 4.61 5.44
C PRO A 49 5.40 5.54 5.54
N GLU A 50 6.53 5.14 4.95
CA GLU A 50 7.73 5.99 4.85
C GLU A 50 7.57 7.07 3.77
N VAL A 51 6.89 6.72 2.67
CA VAL A 51 6.67 7.61 1.53
C VAL A 51 5.76 8.78 1.89
N THR A 52 6.05 9.97 1.37
CA THR A 52 5.16 11.13 1.54
C THR A 52 4.01 11.08 0.54
N LEU A 53 2.77 11.25 1.03
CA LEU A 53 1.60 11.41 0.16
C LEU A 53 1.46 12.89 -0.25
N MET A 54 1.39 13.14 -1.55
CA MET A 54 1.21 14.49 -2.09
C MET A 54 -0.28 14.76 -2.37
N GLY A 55 -0.75 15.97 -2.05
CA GLY A 55 -2.12 16.44 -2.29
C GLY A 55 -3.14 16.09 -1.20
N LYS A 56 -2.84 15.12 -0.34
CA LYS A 56 -3.64 14.70 0.83
C LYS A 56 -2.71 14.24 1.96
N SER A 57 -3.25 13.90 3.13
CA SER A 57 -2.48 13.33 4.25
C SER A 57 -2.74 11.84 4.48
N TRP A 58 -1.74 11.12 4.98
CA TRP A 58 -1.91 9.71 5.38
C TRP A 58 -2.94 9.54 6.50
N SER A 59 -3.04 10.50 7.41
CA SER A 59 -4.04 10.49 8.49
C SER A 59 -5.47 10.47 7.97
N GLU A 60 -5.76 11.03 6.79
CA GLU A 60 -7.10 10.97 6.19
C GLU A 60 -7.45 9.59 5.64
N TYR A 61 -6.44 8.81 5.25
CA TYR A 61 -6.64 7.51 4.63
C TYR A 61 -6.47 6.34 5.60
N LEU A 62 -5.66 6.50 6.64
CA LEU A 62 -5.25 5.40 7.52
C LEU A 62 -5.89 5.47 8.91
N SER A 63 -6.75 6.46 9.16
CA SER A 63 -7.66 6.52 10.31
C SER A 63 -8.71 5.42 10.24
#